data_AF-A0A1C4L526-F1
#
_entry.id   AF-A0A1C4L526-F1
#
_cell.length_a   1.000
_cell.length_b   1.000
_cell.length_c   1.000
_cell.angle_alpha   90.00
_cell.angle_beta   90.00
_cell.angle_gamma   90.00
#
_symmetry.space_group_name_H-M   'P 1'
#
loop_
_entity.id
_entity.type
_entity.pdbx_description
1 polymer ?
#
loop_
_entity_poly.entity_id
_entity_poly.type
_entity_poly.pdbx_seq_one_letter_code
_entity_poly.pdbx_strand_id
1 'polypeptide(L)'
;MPARIAAHCARTGQRVPRDQGALVRTILEALAWAHARTLREAVRLAGRSAPRTVHLVGGGSRNALLCRLTAAATGLPVVAGPAEATALGNILVQARAHGLVGDRDEQRALVAATQRPVRYEPTGDPEAWRRANSLGALED
;
A
#
# COMPACT_ATOMS: atom_id res chain seq x y z
N MET A 1 -20.80 8.20 -5.29
CA MET A 1 -19.66 7.25 -5.37
C MET A 1 -20.09 5.78 -5.40
N PRO A 2 -20.93 5.26 -4.49
CA PRO A 2 -21.33 3.83 -4.50
C PRO A 2 -21.90 3.32 -5.83
N ALA A 3 -22.85 4.05 -6.42
CA ALA A 3 -23.45 3.68 -7.71
C ALA A 3 -22.43 3.62 -8.86
N ARG A 4 -21.38 4.45 -8.83
CA ARG A 4 -20.31 4.43 -9.85
C ARG A 4 -19.47 3.16 -9.76
N ILE A 5 -19.16 2.72 -8.53
CA ILE A 5 -18.41 1.48 -8.29
C ILE A 5 -19.27 0.29 -8.72
N ALA A 6 -20.54 0.25 -8.30
CA ALA A 6 -21.46 -0.81 -8.70
C ALA A 6 -21.62 -0.91 -10.23
N ALA A 7 -21.78 0.22 -10.91
CA ALA A 7 -21.86 0.29 -12.37
C ALA A 7 -20.56 -0.15 -13.05
N HIS A 8 -19.39 0.24 -12.52
CA HIS A 8 -18.11 -0.25 -13.03
C HIS A 8 -18.00 -1.76 -12.90
N CYS A 9 -18.28 -2.32 -11.71
CA CYS A 9 -18.24 -3.76 -11.49
C CYS A 9 -19.17 -4.50 -12.47
N ALA A 10 -20.40 -4.00 -12.67
CA ALA A 10 -21.35 -4.59 -13.61
C ALA A 10 -20.81 -4.57 -15.06
N ARG A 11 -20.26 -3.43 -15.51
CA ARG A 11 -19.71 -3.29 -16.87
C ARG A 11 -18.50 -4.20 -17.13
N THR A 12 -17.68 -4.44 -16.11
CA THR A 12 -16.46 -5.26 -16.23
C THR A 12 -16.67 -6.71 -15.80
N GLY A 13 -17.92 -7.18 -15.63
CA GLY A 13 -18.22 -8.55 -15.20
C GLY A 13 -17.75 -8.92 -13.78
N GLN A 14 -17.38 -7.94 -12.96
CA GLN A 14 -17.00 -8.15 -11.57
C GLN A 14 -18.24 -8.27 -10.68
N ARG A 15 -18.08 -8.88 -9.50
CA ARG A 15 -19.16 -8.99 -8.53
C ARG A 15 -19.60 -7.61 -8.06
N VAL A 16 -20.86 -7.24 -8.33
CA VAL A 16 -21.46 -5.99 -7.87
C VAL A 16 -21.64 -6.04 -6.34
N PRO A 17 -21.12 -5.04 -5.58
CA PRO A 17 -21.30 -5.00 -4.13
C PRO A 17 -22.78 -4.77 -3.78
N ARG A 18 -23.31 -5.57 -2.86
CA ARG A 18 -24.74 -5.56 -2.49
C ARG A 18 -25.03 -4.81 -1.19
N ASP A 19 -24.00 -4.51 -0.41
CA ASP A 19 -24.08 -3.82 0.87
C ASP A 19 -22.83 -2.96 1.11
N GLN A 20 -22.82 -2.22 2.21
CA GLN A 20 -21.72 -1.32 2.57
C GLN A 20 -20.41 -2.07 2.83
N GLY A 21 -20.46 -3.25 3.44
CA GLY A 21 -19.26 -4.05 3.72
C GLY A 21 -18.63 -4.56 2.43
N ALA A 22 -19.44 -5.07 1.51
CA ALA A 22 -19.03 -5.48 0.17
C ALA A 22 -18.43 -4.30 -0.61
N LEU A 23 -19.06 -3.12 -0.54
CA LEU A 23 -18.54 -1.93 -1.21
C LEU A 23 -17.16 -1.52 -0.67
N VAL A 24 -17.01 -1.47 0.65
CA VAL A 24 -15.71 -1.15 1.29
C VAL A 24 -14.67 -2.19 0.91
N ARG A 25 -15.03 -3.48 0.94
CA ARG A 25 -14.12 -4.56 0.52
C ARG A 25 -13.65 -4.37 -0.92
N THR A 26 -14.56 -4.12 -1.86
CA THR A 26 -14.23 -3.83 -3.27
C THR A 26 -13.24 -2.67 -3.39
N ILE A 27 -13.44 -1.59 -2.63
CA ILE A 27 -12.53 -0.44 -2.64
C ILE A 27 -11.12 -0.84 -2.15
N LEU A 28 -11.03 -1.58 -1.04
CA LEU A 28 -9.75 -1.98 -0.46
C LEU A 28 -8.99 -2.98 -1.36
N GLU A 29 -9.70 -3.90 -2.02
CA GLU A 29 -9.11 -4.81 -3.00
C GLU A 29 -8.58 -4.06 -4.23
N ALA A 30 -9.37 -3.12 -4.76
CA ALA A 30 -8.95 -2.27 -5.88
C ALA A 30 -7.70 -1.44 -5.53
N LEU A 31 -7.61 -0.88 -4.32
CA LEU A 31 -6.42 -0.17 -3.84
C LEU A 31 -5.20 -1.09 -3.73
N ALA A 32 -5.36 -2.29 -3.15
CA ALA A 32 -4.27 -3.26 -3.03
C ALA A 32 -3.74 -3.69 -4.42
N TRP A 33 -4.63 -3.94 -5.37
CA TRP A 33 -4.25 -4.23 -6.75
C TRP A 33 -3.52 -3.05 -7.40
N ALA A 34 -4.03 -1.82 -7.21
CA ALA A 34 -3.38 -0.62 -7.71
C ALA A 34 -1.97 -0.47 -7.15
N HIS A 35 -1.76 -0.69 -5.83
CA HIS A 35 -0.42 -0.70 -5.23
C HIS A 35 0.52 -1.70 -5.92
N ALA A 36 0.06 -2.94 -6.13
CA ALA A 36 0.87 -3.99 -6.76
C ALA A 36 1.20 -3.68 -8.23
N ARG A 37 0.26 -3.12 -8.99
CA ARG A 37 0.49 -2.66 -10.37
C ARG A 37 1.50 -1.52 -10.40
N THR A 38 1.28 -0.47 -9.61
CA THR A 38 2.16 0.69 -9.54
C THR A 38 3.57 0.32 -9.08
N LEU A 39 3.70 -0.60 -8.12
CA LEU A 39 5.02 -1.08 -7.69
C LEU A 39 5.78 -1.76 -8.82
N ARG A 40 5.13 -2.67 -9.55
CA ARG A 40 5.76 -3.35 -10.70
C ARG A 40 6.19 -2.36 -11.77
N GLU A 41 5.34 -1.39 -12.08
CA GLU A 41 5.65 -0.34 -13.04
C GLU A 41 6.83 0.53 -12.58
N ALA A 42 6.85 0.96 -11.32
CA ALA A 42 7.94 1.75 -10.75
C ALA A 42 9.28 0.99 -10.79
N VAL A 43 9.27 -0.30 -10.45
CA VAL A 43 10.44 -1.18 -10.51
C VAL A 43 10.97 -1.31 -11.95
N ARG A 44 10.07 -1.53 -12.92
CA ARG A 44 10.39 -1.59 -14.35
C ARG A 44 11.00 -0.29 -14.86
N LEU A 45 10.36 0.85 -14.57
CA LEU A 45 10.81 2.17 -15.00
C LEU A 45 12.15 2.56 -14.37
N ALA A 46 12.39 2.15 -13.12
CA ALA A 46 13.65 2.39 -12.43
C ALA A 46 14.78 1.46 -12.88
N GLY A 47 14.50 0.42 -13.68
CA GLY A 47 15.48 -0.60 -14.07
C GLY A 47 16.07 -1.36 -12.88
N ARG A 48 15.30 -1.55 -11.80
CA ARG A 48 15.75 -2.19 -10.56
C ARG A 48 15.08 -3.53 -10.35
N SER A 49 15.65 -4.34 -9.47
CA SER A 49 14.98 -5.52 -8.92
C SER A 49 13.85 -5.12 -7.97
N ALA A 50 12.87 -6.01 -7.79
CA ALA A 50 11.79 -5.82 -6.83
C ALA A 50 12.35 -5.59 -5.41
N PRO A 51 11.72 -4.72 -4.60
CA PRO A 51 12.14 -4.50 -3.23
C PRO A 51 11.85 -5.73 -2.36
N ARG A 52 12.54 -5.81 -1.22
CA ARG A 52 12.33 -6.88 -0.23
C ARG A 52 11.09 -6.67 0.65
N THR A 53 10.62 -5.43 0.76
CA THR A 53 9.54 -5.01 1.66
C THR A 53 8.85 -3.77 1.09
N VAL A 54 7.54 -3.65 1.29
CA VAL A 54 6.76 -2.42 1.03
C VAL A 54 6.54 -1.68 2.36
N HIS A 55 6.92 -0.41 2.42
CA HIS A 55 6.58 0.46 3.56
C HIS A 55 5.30 1.23 3.23
N LEU A 56 4.21 0.92 3.96
CA LEU A 56 2.92 1.59 3.78
C LEU A 56 2.74 2.60 4.91
N VAL A 57 2.77 3.89 4.58
CA VAL A 57 2.67 5.01 5.53
C VAL A 57 1.39 5.82 5.31
N GLY A 58 1.16 6.86 6.10
CA GLY A 58 -0.06 7.66 6.01
C GLY A 58 -1.25 7.04 6.74
N GLY A 59 -2.40 7.71 6.73
CA GLY A 59 -3.61 7.23 7.41
C GLY A 59 -4.06 5.83 6.97
N GLY A 60 -3.83 5.47 5.70
CA GLY A 60 -4.13 4.14 5.16
C GLY A 60 -3.40 2.99 5.87
N SER A 61 -2.25 3.27 6.50
CA SER A 61 -1.48 2.26 7.25
C SER A 61 -2.18 1.76 8.51
N ARG A 62 -3.18 2.50 9.01
CA ARG A 62 -4.02 2.08 10.14
C ARG A 62 -5.08 1.04 9.73
N ASN A 63 -5.34 0.88 8.43
CA ASN A 63 -6.30 -0.10 7.94
C ASN A 63 -5.61 -1.46 7.78
N ALA A 64 -5.70 -2.31 8.81
CA ALA A 64 -5.07 -3.62 8.82
C ALA A 64 -5.51 -4.53 7.65
N LEU A 65 -6.76 -4.40 7.17
CA LEU A 65 -7.23 -5.17 6.02
C LEU A 65 -6.52 -4.71 4.74
N LEU A 66 -6.41 -3.39 4.49
CA LEU A 66 -5.67 -2.86 3.36
C LEU A 66 -4.20 -3.30 3.36
N CYS A 67 -3.55 -3.28 4.53
CA CYS A 67 -2.17 -3.72 4.67
C CYS A 67 -2.00 -5.20 4.30
N ARG A 68 -2.88 -6.08 4.78
CA ARG A 68 -2.89 -7.51 4.42
C ARG A 68 -3.16 -7.74 2.94
N LEU A 69 -4.17 -7.06 2.38
CA LEU A 69 -4.49 -7.18 0.95
C LEU A 69 -3.33 -6.68 0.09
N THR A 70 -2.65 -5.60 0.49
CA THR A 70 -1.46 -5.09 -0.20
C THR A 70 -0.30 -6.09 -0.13
N ALA A 71 -0.06 -6.72 1.02
CA ALA A 71 0.96 -7.77 1.14
C ALA A 71 0.65 -8.96 0.22
N ALA A 72 -0.60 -9.44 0.22
CA ALA A 72 -1.04 -10.52 -0.65
C ALA A 72 -0.93 -10.16 -2.15
N ALA A 73 -1.38 -8.98 -2.55
CA ALA A 73 -1.37 -8.53 -3.95
C ALA A 73 0.05 -8.27 -4.49
N THR A 74 0.94 -7.76 -3.64
CA THR A 74 2.35 -7.52 -4.02
C THR A 74 3.21 -8.78 -3.95
N GLY A 75 2.80 -9.77 -3.16
CA GLY A 75 3.65 -10.92 -2.82
C GLY A 75 4.84 -10.55 -1.94
N LEU A 76 4.83 -9.36 -1.32
CA LEU A 76 5.92 -8.83 -0.52
C LEU A 76 5.44 -8.53 0.91
N PRO A 77 6.34 -8.64 1.90
CA PRO A 77 6.04 -8.17 3.24
C PRO A 77 5.69 -6.68 3.25
N VAL A 78 4.67 -6.30 4.02
CA VAL A 78 4.29 -4.91 4.25
C VAL A 78 4.66 -4.50 5.67
N VAL A 79 5.35 -3.38 5.82
CA VAL A 79 5.60 -2.71 7.10
C VAL A 79 4.75 -1.45 7.14
N ALA A 80 3.72 -1.46 7.98
CA ALA A 80 2.71 -0.41 8.06
C ALA A 80 3.02 0.59 9.18
N GLY A 81 3.06 1.87 8.82
CA GLY A 81 3.31 2.98 9.73
C GLY A 81 4.73 3.56 9.62
N PRO A 82 4.97 4.72 10.24
CA PRO A 82 4.01 5.51 11.02
C PRO A 82 2.98 6.22 10.14
N ALA A 83 1.78 6.46 10.68
CA ALA A 83 0.73 7.17 9.95
C ALA A 83 1.15 8.63 9.65
N GLU A 84 1.92 9.24 10.54
CA GLU A 84 2.39 10.63 10.41
C GLU A 84 3.79 10.72 9.78
N ALA A 85 4.15 9.80 8.88
CA ALA A 85 5.49 9.76 8.27
C ALA A 85 5.89 11.08 7.58
N THR A 86 4.94 11.77 6.96
CA THR A 86 5.16 13.09 6.34
C THR A 86 5.57 14.14 7.37
N ALA A 87 4.84 14.22 8.49
CA ALA A 87 5.15 15.16 9.57
C ALA A 87 6.49 14.84 10.23
N LEU A 88 6.75 13.56 10.52
CA LEU A 88 8.03 13.11 11.08
C LEU A 88 9.21 13.45 10.16
N GLY A 89 9.08 13.20 8.86
CA GLY A 89 10.11 13.55 7.88
C GLY A 89 10.39 15.05 7.85
N ASN A 90 9.35 15.88 7.90
CA ASN A 90 9.49 17.34 7.96
C ASN A 90 10.24 17.79 9.23
N ILE A 91 9.81 17.29 10.39
CA ILE A 91 10.44 17.61 11.69
C ILE A 91 11.91 17.20 11.69
N LEU A 92 12.26 16.02 11.17
CA LEU A 92 13.65 15.55 11.15
C LEU A 92 14.55 16.41 10.27
N VAL A 93 14.06 16.88 9.12
CA VAL A 93 14.81 17.81 8.25
C VAL A 93 15.06 19.13 8.98
N GLN A 94 14.07 19.68 9.68
CA GLN A 94 14.23 20.90 10.48
C GLN A 94 15.17 20.69 11.67
N ALA A 95 15.00 19.59 12.41
CA ALA A 95 15.86 19.25 13.55
C ALA A 95 17.33 19.15 13.13
N ARG A 96 17.63 18.55 11.97
CA ARG A 96 18.98 18.50 11.41
C ARG A 96 19.51 19.88 11.02
N ALA A 97 18.69 20.73 10.42
CA ALA A 97 19.09 22.09 10.08
C ALA A 97 19.45 22.94 11.32
N HIS A 98 18.86 22.62 12.47
CA HIS A 98 19.16 23.23 13.76
C HIS A 98 20.21 22.48 14.60
N GLY A 99 20.84 21.43 14.06
CA GLY A 99 21.86 20.66 14.78
C GLY A 99 21.33 19.81 15.95
N LEU A 100 20.04 19.53 16.01
CA LEU A 100 19.39 18.74 17.07
C LEU A 100 19.44 17.23 16.83
N VAL A 101 19.64 16.82 15.58
CA VAL A 101 19.88 15.44 15.15
C VAL A 101 20.96 15.49 14.09
N GLY A 102 21.87 14.52 14.08
CA GLY A 102 22.94 14.44 13.10
C GLY A 102 22.47 13.99 11.72
N ASP A 103 23.17 13.01 11.16
CA ASP A 103 23.01 12.62 9.77
C ASP A 103 21.76 11.76 9.50
N ARG A 104 21.65 11.26 8.27
CA ARG A 104 20.49 10.46 7.85
C ARG A 104 20.37 9.14 8.63
N ASP A 105 21.48 8.57 9.06
CA ASP A 105 21.47 7.28 9.75
C ASP A 105 21.02 7.47 11.19
N GLU A 106 21.44 8.56 11.85
CA GLU A 106 20.90 8.95 13.16
C GLU A 106 19.40 9.25 13.10
N GLN A 107 18.94 9.98 12.08
CA GLN A 107 17.51 10.22 11.85
C GLN A 107 16.71 8.91 11.71
N ARG A 108 17.26 7.94 10.96
CA ARG A 108 16.62 6.62 10.78
C ARG A 108 16.59 5.82 12.07
N ALA A 109 17.67 5.85 12.86
CA ALA A 109 17.73 5.21 14.16
C ALA A 109 16.67 5.79 15.11
N LEU A 110 16.51 7.12 15.14
CA LEU A 110 15.50 7.80 15.95
C LEU A 110 14.08 7.38 15.56
N VAL A 111 13.77 7.31 14.26
CA VAL A 111 12.47 6.82 13.78
C VAL A 111 12.26 5.36 14.18
N ALA A 112 13.26 4.51 14.00
CA ALA A 112 13.17 3.09 14.36
C ALA A 112 12.99 2.86 15.86
N ALA A 113 13.60 3.70 16.70
CA ALA A 113 13.49 3.61 18.16
C ALA A 113 12.15 4.12 18.70
N THR A 114 11.53 5.08 18.02
CA THR A 114 10.33 5.78 18.52
C THR A 114 9.03 5.31 17.89
N GLN A 115 9.07 4.77 16.67
CA GLN A 115 7.89 4.35 15.93
C GLN A 115 7.71 2.83 16.02
N ARG A 116 6.45 2.38 16.11
CA ARG A 116 6.11 0.95 16.19
C ARG A 116 5.31 0.51 14.96
N PRO A 117 5.95 0.36 13.79
CA PRO A 117 5.27 -0.13 12.61
C PRO A 117 4.89 -1.61 12.75
N VAL A 118 3.79 -2.01 12.12
CA VAL A 118 3.28 -3.39 12.16
C VAL A 118 3.64 -4.11 10.88
N ARG A 119 4.13 -5.34 11.00
CA ARG A 119 4.50 -6.17 9.85
C ARG A 119 3.38 -7.13 9.45
N TYR A 120 3.11 -7.21 8.16
CA TYR A 120 2.17 -8.14 7.54
C TYR A 120 2.91 -8.97 6.50
N GLU A 121 2.88 -10.29 6.66
CA GLU A 121 3.45 -11.21 5.68
C GLU A 121 2.46 -11.46 4.54
N PRO A 122 2.95 -11.69 3.30
CA PRO A 122 2.09 -12.03 2.18
C PRO A 122 1.40 -13.38 2.43
N THR A 123 0.12 -13.45 2.10
CA THR A 123 -0.66 -14.69 2.19
C THR A 123 -1.34 -14.99 0.86
N GLY A 124 -1.46 -16.29 0.55
CA GLY A 124 -2.04 -16.75 -0.72
C GLY A 124 -1.08 -16.67 -1.92
N ASP A 125 -1.62 -16.93 -3.10
CA ASP A 125 -0.90 -16.89 -4.38
C ASP A 125 -1.01 -15.48 -5.04
N PRO A 126 0.10 -14.75 -5.22
CA PRO A 126 0.10 -13.47 -5.92
C PRO A 126 -0.38 -13.56 -7.38
N GLU A 127 -0.20 -14.71 -8.04
CA GLU A 127 -0.75 -14.93 -9.39
C GLU A 127 -2.28 -15.02 -9.39
N ALA A 128 -2.88 -15.61 -8.35
CA ALA A 128 -4.33 -15.61 -8.19
C ALA A 128 -4.89 -14.18 -8.07
N TRP A 129 -4.17 -13.30 -7.36
CA TRP A 129 -4.49 -11.88 -7.29
C TRP A 129 -4.43 -11.19 -8.65
N ARG A 130 -3.42 -11.51 -9.47
CA ARG A 130 -3.33 -11.00 -10.84
C ARG A 130 -4.49 -11.47 -11.69
N ARG A 131 -4.77 -12.78 -11.73
CA ARG A 131 -5.88 -13.35 -12.52
C ARG A 131 -7.24 -12.76 -12.15
N ALA A 132 -7.51 -12.63 -10.86
CA ALA A 132 -8.78 -12.08 -10.37
C ALA A 132 -9.02 -10.63 -10.80
N ASN A 133 -7.95 -9.86 -11.02
CA ASN A 133 -8.03 -8.42 -11.32
C ASN A 133 -7.61 -8.07 -12.75
N SER A 134 -7.05 -9.01 -13.53
CA SER A 134 -6.82 -8.85 -14.98
C SER A 134 -8.09 -9.03 -15.79
N LEU A 135 -9.08 -9.78 -15.28
CA LEU A 135 -10.36 -10.02 -15.94
C LEU A 135 -11.30 -8.80 -15.98
N GLY A 136 -11.01 -7.73 -15.20
CA GLY A 136 -11.80 -6.50 -15.17
C GLY A 136 -11.11 -5.27 -15.77
N ALA A 137 -9.83 -5.36 -16.08
CA ALA A 137 -9.05 -4.33 -16.73
C ALA A 137 -8.62 -4.89 -18.09
N LEU A 138 -9.49 -4.77 -19.08
CA LEU A 138 -8.98 -4.69 -20.45
C LEU A 138 -7.98 -3.53 -20.44
N GLU A 139 -6.74 -3.90 -20.72
CA GLU A 139 -5.64 -2.99 -20.95
C GLU A 139 -6.06 -2.06 -22.10
N ASP A 140 -6.54 -0.87 -21.75
CA ASP A 140 -6.52 0.30 -22.63
C ASP A 140 -5.22 1.07 -22.37
#